data_AF-A0A0S7YQZ3-F1
#
_entry.id   AF-A0A0S7YQZ3-F1
#
_cell.length_a   1.000
_cell.length_b   1.000
_cell.length_c   1.000
_cell.angle_alpha   90.00
_cell.angle_beta   90.00
_cell.angle_gamma   90.00
#
_symmetry.space_group_name_H-M   'P 1'
#
loop_
_entity.id
_entity.type
_entity.pdbx_description
1 polymer ?
#
loop_
_entity_poly.entity_id
_entity_poly.type
_entity_poly.pdbx_seq_one_letter_code
_entity_poly.pdbx_strand_id
1 'polypeptide(L)'
;MTAAGLASLQIIADLVEPASGCPCKDGRSRKADSETERRIDAALDWLARNFTATRNPGWPHKINFDEVYYWLYSMERVGIACGYKHFGGHNWYKEGAAFLVSRQLADGSWRQIDPAVRTPIEHWGGGGVPDTCFAILFLYKGRAPVVFNKLRFAGAWNPHRRDAANLTRYIEWAKEQPFHWQIVDLAAPLEELHDAPILYISAESVPQWTDADKDKLRAFTDTGGTILLEASCGNPAVREWAKTFAADLWPEWPLKPLGGDHPVFTDPYPLAKRPELMGISDGLRTILYYAMDDVSCPWHTRAFTSREYLFRWGINLFACATDRAPLRAKLAGREPPPDDRYRETPRPGPRTSLRIARLKTSGDWHVGANYRCFKQLGGHLRDTLGLALDVTEPARAPITDGGVEPANLKGFDAAYLTGTGGFSLGEAERKALASWLADGGFLWAEAAGGAEAFDQALRELAEAAGWRLELLPKDHPLMTGKMPPAAAYDLTSGVTFRRALRIGRAKNDHAELWGIFIDANDEKGTARQRMVGLYSPLDVAFSLSPYQAHDLRGYEPADAAAVATNIVLYLTARGAPAQGVRPEHPTRPGEEEPRISKPGLNLPKKSTGGDPVPW
;
A
#
# COMPACT_ATOMS: atom_id res chain seq x y z
N MET A 1 -14.66 -33.00 17.97
CA MET A 1 -15.21 -31.63 18.12
C MET A 1 -15.30 -31.05 16.72
N THR A 2 -16.49 -30.62 16.28
CA THR A 2 -16.69 -30.10 14.91
C THR A 2 -16.31 -28.62 14.83
N ALA A 3 -15.94 -28.12 13.65
CA ALA A 3 -15.74 -26.70 13.42
C ALA A 3 -16.98 -25.87 13.80
N ALA A 4 -18.18 -26.42 13.59
CA ALA A 4 -19.43 -25.84 14.06
C ALA A 4 -19.48 -25.66 15.59
N GLY A 5 -18.98 -26.64 16.36
CA GLY A 5 -18.88 -26.53 17.82
C GLY A 5 -17.94 -25.41 18.27
N LEU A 6 -16.81 -25.22 17.59
CA LEU A 6 -15.90 -24.10 17.87
C LEU A 6 -16.55 -22.74 17.55
N ALA A 7 -17.24 -22.63 16.41
CA ALA A 7 -17.98 -21.41 16.09
C ALA A 7 -19.05 -21.10 17.17
N SER A 8 -19.70 -22.12 17.73
CA SER A 8 -20.63 -21.94 18.85
C SER A 8 -19.94 -21.53 20.15
N LEU A 9 -18.75 -22.07 20.45
CA LEU A 9 -17.96 -21.64 21.62
C LEU A 9 -17.56 -20.15 21.53
N GLN A 10 -17.27 -19.65 20.33
CA GLN A 10 -17.02 -18.21 20.13
C GLN A 10 -18.26 -17.36 20.50
N ILE A 11 -19.46 -17.80 20.10
CA ILE A 11 -20.71 -17.13 20.46
C ILE A 11 -20.94 -17.18 21.98
N ILE A 12 -20.65 -18.31 22.62
CA ILE A 12 -20.76 -18.46 24.07
C ILE A 12 -19.80 -17.50 24.78
N ALA A 13 -18.53 -17.44 24.36
CA ALA A 13 -17.54 -16.50 24.90
C ALA A 13 -18.00 -15.05 24.75
N ASP A 14 -18.55 -14.68 23.58
CA ASP A 14 -19.08 -13.35 23.29
C ASP A 14 -20.25 -12.91 24.19
N LEU A 15 -20.96 -13.86 24.81
CA LEU A 15 -22.14 -13.61 25.63
C LEU A 15 -21.86 -13.75 27.13
N VAL A 16 -21.08 -14.76 27.51
CA VAL A 16 -20.83 -15.12 28.91
C VAL A 16 -19.56 -14.43 29.45
N GLU A 17 -18.59 -14.16 28.59
CA GLU A 17 -17.29 -13.60 28.95
C GLU A 17 -16.96 -12.29 28.17
N PRO A 18 -17.91 -11.36 27.96
CA PRO A 18 -17.69 -10.18 27.10
C PRO A 18 -16.67 -9.16 27.63
N ALA A 19 -16.20 -9.37 28.87
CA ALA A 19 -15.19 -8.53 29.51
C ALA A 19 -13.93 -9.32 29.90
N SER A 20 -13.68 -10.47 29.26
CA SER A 20 -12.41 -11.19 29.45
C SER A 20 -11.22 -10.27 29.14
N GLY A 21 -10.23 -10.19 30.02
CA GLY A 21 -9.14 -9.21 29.91
C GLY A 21 -9.45 -7.81 30.48
N CYS A 22 -10.72 -7.49 30.74
CA CYS A 22 -11.18 -6.17 31.19
C CYS A 22 -11.84 -6.19 32.59
N PRO A 23 -11.97 -5.04 33.28
CA PRO A 23 -11.31 -3.76 32.99
C PRO A 23 -9.81 -3.84 33.28
N CYS A 24 -9.03 -3.07 32.53
CA CYS A 24 -7.62 -2.84 32.78
C CYS A 24 -7.38 -2.24 34.18
N LYS A 25 -6.26 -2.61 34.80
CA LYS A 25 -5.80 -2.05 36.07
C LYS A 25 -4.28 -1.91 36.05
N ASP A 26 -3.78 -0.74 36.46
CA ASP A 26 -2.35 -0.45 36.63
C ASP A 26 -1.49 -0.81 35.39
N GLY A 27 -1.97 -0.48 34.19
CA GLY A 27 -1.24 -0.73 32.95
C GLY A 27 -1.36 -2.16 32.40
N ARG A 28 -2.28 -2.98 32.92
CA ARG A 28 -2.42 -4.40 32.56
C ARG A 28 -3.87 -4.86 32.46
N SER A 29 -4.10 -5.80 31.58
CA SER A 29 -5.33 -6.55 31.44
C SER A 29 -5.50 -7.52 32.61
N ARG A 30 -6.74 -7.90 32.89
CA ARG A 30 -7.00 -9.03 33.78
C ARG A 30 -6.61 -10.32 33.07
N LYS A 31 -6.20 -11.33 33.83
CA LYS A 31 -5.86 -12.63 33.25
C LYS A 31 -7.09 -13.22 32.56
N ALA A 32 -6.96 -13.42 31.25
CA ALA A 32 -7.90 -14.14 30.41
C ALA A 32 -7.46 -15.62 30.38
N ASP A 33 -7.95 -16.41 31.34
CA ASP A 33 -7.70 -17.86 31.42
C ASP A 33 -8.97 -18.64 31.75
N SER A 34 -10.10 -18.25 31.15
CA SER A 34 -11.34 -18.98 31.34
C SER A 34 -11.26 -20.40 30.76
N GLU A 35 -12.14 -21.27 31.23
CA GLU A 35 -12.28 -22.60 30.62
C GLU A 35 -12.71 -22.50 29.15
N THR A 36 -13.59 -21.55 28.82
CA THR A 36 -14.05 -21.31 27.45
C THR A 36 -12.89 -20.97 26.52
N GLU A 37 -12.00 -20.06 26.91
CA GLU A 37 -10.83 -19.67 26.12
C GLU A 37 -9.84 -20.81 25.94
N ARG A 38 -9.55 -21.58 27.00
CA ARG A 38 -8.70 -22.77 26.89
C ARG A 38 -9.25 -23.79 25.90
N ARG A 39 -10.57 -23.98 25.87
CA ARG A 39 -11.24 -24.90 24.93
C ARG A 39 -11.22 -24.38 23.50
N ILE A 40 -11.37 -23.07 23.31
CA ILE A 40 -11.21 -22.41 22.01
C ILE A 40 -9.79 -22.60 21.49
N ASP A 41 -8.78 -22.29 22.30
CA ASP A 41 -7.36 -22.40 21.91
C ASP A 41 -7.02 -23.86 21.56
N ALA A 42 -7.42 -24.83 22.38
CA ALA A 42 -7.21 -26.25 22.10
C ALA A 42 -7.90 -26.73 20.81
N ALA A 43 -9.09 -26.19 20.48
CA ALA A 43 -9.80 -26.51 19.25
C ALA A 43 -9.11 -25.89 18.02
N LEU A 44 -8.61 -24.66 18.12
CA LEU A 44 -7.82 -24.01 17.08
C LEU A 44 -6.51 -24.77 16.80
N ASP A 45 -5.83 -25.25 17.85
CA ASP A 45 -4.63 -26.09 17.71
C ASP A 45 -4.92 -27.42 17.03
N TRP A 46 -6.10 -28.00 17.29
CA TRP A 46 -6.53 -29.19 16.57
C TRP A 46 -6.79 -28.88 15.09
N LEU A 47 -7.48 -27.77 14.77
CA LEU A 47 -7.71 -27.35 13.39
C LEU A 47 -6.41 -27.06 12.65
N ALA A 48 -5.45 -26.41 13.28
CA ALA A 48 -4.15 -26.13 12.68
C ALA A 48 -3.41 -27.42 12.24
N ARG A 49 -3.62 -28.54 12.94
CA ARG A 49 -3.01 -29.84 12.62
C ARG A 49 -3.83 -30.71 11.66
N ASN A 50 -5.14 -30.48 11.57
CA ASN A 50 -6.06 -31.40 10.90
C ASN A 50 -6.85 -30.78 9.75
N PHE A 51 -6.77 -29.46 9.56
CA PHE A 51 -7.52 -28.78 8.51
C PHE A 51 -7.20 -29.37 7.13
N THR A 52 -8.25 -29.57 6.34
CA THR A 52 -8.14 -29.84 4.90
C THR A 52 -9.27 -29.14 4.18
N ALA A 53 -9.00 -28.65 2.97
CA ALA A 53 -10.03 -28.02 2.13
C ALA A 53 -10.93 -29.03 1.40
N THR A 54 -10.54 -30.30 1.32
CA THR A 54 -11.14 -31.27 0.40
C THR A 54 -11.95 -32.38 1.07
N ARG A 55 -11.96 -32.45 2.41
CA ARG A 55 -12.71 -33.46 3.18
C ARG A 55 -12.99 -32.98 4.60
N ASN A 56 -13.94 -33.62 5.28
CA ASN A 56 -14.21 -33.41 6.71
C ASN A 56 -13.30 -34.33 7.55
N PRO A 57 -12.32 -33.81 8.32
CA PRO A 57 -11.40 -34.63 9.09
C PRO A 57 -12.10 -35.44 10.20
N GLY A 58 -11.71 -36.71 10.37
CA GLY A 58 -12.22 -37.58 11.43
C GLY A 58 -13.48 -38.39 11.08
N TRP A 59 -14.05 -38.24 9.88
CA TRP A 59 -15.14 -39.08 9.39
C TRP A 59 -14.64 -40.24 8.51
N PRO A 60 -15.24 -41.45 8.59
CA PRO A 60 -14.84 -42.60 7.77
C PRO A 60 -14.92 -42.28 6.27
N HIS A 61 -13.95 -42.77 5.47
CA HIS A 61 -13.85 -42.50 4.02
C HIS A 61 -15.13 -42.77 3.21
N LYS A 62 -15.98 -43.70 3.65
CA LYS A 62 -17.26 -44.03 2.98
C LYS A 62 -18.40 -43.01 3.22
N ILE A 63 -18.24 -42.09 4.18
CA ILE A 63 -19.21 -41.03 4.55
C ILE A 63 -18.58 -39.63 4.34
N ASN A 64 -17.34 -39.55 3.87
CA ASN A 64 -16.53 -38.32 3.86
C ASN A 64 -16.86 -37.35 2.71
N PHE A 65 -17.74 -37.76 1.79
CA PHE A 65 -18.21 -36.92 0.68
C PHE A 65 -19.44 -36.08 1.07
N ASP A 66 -20.22 -36.53 2.06
CA ASP A 66 -21.47 -35.92 2.60
C ASP A 66 -21.28 -34.62 3.35
N GLU A 67 -20.09 -34.42 3.89
CA GLU A 67 -19.89 -33.39 4.91
C GLU A 67 -18.91 -32.30 4.48
N VAL A 68 -18.31 -32.36 3.28
CA VAL A 68 -17.27 -31.39 2.89
C VAL A 68 -17.82 -29.97 2.72
N TYR A 69 -19.02 -29.81 2.18
CA TYR A 69 -19.65 -28.50 2.02
C TYR A 69 -20.03 -27.89 3.37
N TYR A 70 -20.65 -28.69 4.24
CA TYR A 70 -20.96 -28.29 5.61
C TYR A 70 -19.69 -28.01 6.44
N TRP A 71 -18.63 -28.81 6.26
CA TRP A 71 -17.33 -28.61 6.85
C TRP A 71 -16.71 -27.27 6.44
N LEU A 72 -16.64 -27.00 5.13
CA LEU A 72 -16.10 -25.73 4.63
C LEU A 72 -16.90 -24.55 5.14
N TYR A 73 -18.23 -24.59 5.07
CA TYR A 73 -19.10 -23.58 5.68
C TYR A 73 -18.82 -23.38 7.18
N SER A 74 -18.64 -24.47 7.93
CA SER A 74 -18.29 -24.39 9.35
C SER A 74 -16.91 -23.78 9.56
N MET A 75 -15.94 -24.08 8.69
CA MET A 75 -14.60 -23.49 8.72
C MET A 75 -14.60 -22.00 8.36
N GLU A 76 -15.45 -21.56 7.43
CA GLU A 76 -15.67 -20.14 7.14
C GLU A 76 -16.10 -19.40 8.39
N ARG A 77 -17.09 -19.92 9.12
CA ARG A 77 -17.55 -19.31 10.38
C ARG A 77 -16.44 -19.22 11.43
N VAL A 78 -15.63 -20.27 11.58
CA VAL A 78 -14.50 -20.26 12.52
C VAL A 78 -13.43 -19.25 12.08
N GLY A 79 -13.04 -19.27 10.81
CA GLY A 79 -12.01 -18.38 10.26
C GLY A 79 -12.39 -16.91 10.41
N ILE A 80 -13.64 -16.56 10.12
CA ILE A 80 -14.18 -15.20 10.28
C ILE A 80 -14.29 -14.82 11.75
N ALA A 81 -14.87 -15.69 12.60
CA ALA A 81 -15.07 -15.37 14.00
C ALA A 81 -13.75 -15.21 14.75
N CYS A 82 -12.73 -16.00 14.45
CA CYS A 82 -11.44 -15.98 15.12
C CYS A 82 -10.41 -15.07 14.44
N GLY A 83 -10.71 -14.56 13.24
CA GLY A 83 -9.77 -13.79 12.41
C GLY A 83 -8.62 -14.63 11.86
N TYR A 84 -8.70 -15.96 11.82
CA TYR A 84 -7.59 -16.78 11.33
C TYR A 84 -7.55 -16.75 9.81
N LYS A 85 -6.44 -16.29 9.23
CA LYS A 85 -6.18 -16.46 7.78
C LYS A 85 -5.71 -17.88 7.45
N HIS A 86 -4.93 -18.47 8.36
CA HIS A 86 -4.36 -19.80 8.21
C HIS A 86 -4.77 -20.73 9.34
N PHE A 87 -5.01 -22.01 9.01
CA PHE A 87 -4.99 -23.10 9.98
C PHE A 87 -3.77 -23.96 9.69
N GLY A 88 -2.76 -23.88 10.56
CA GLY A 88 -1.44 -24.46 10.27
C GLY A 88 -0.82 -23.78 9.05
N GLY A 89 -0.34 -24.56 8.09
CA GLY A 89 0.19 -24.07 6.82
C GLY A 89 -0.87 -23.75 5.76
N HIS A 90 -2.16 -23.91 6.07
CA HIS A 90 -3.22 -23.87 5.06
C HIS A 90 -3.97 -22.54 5.05
N ASN A 91 -4.06 -21.90 3.88
CA ASN A 91 -4.91 -20.73 3.66
C ASN A 91 -6.33 -21.21 3.36
N TRP A 92 -7.16 -21.29 4.40
CA TRP A 92 -8.45 -21.97 4.32
C TRP A 92 -9.36 -21.41 3.24
N TYR A 93 -9.37 -20.08 3.05
CA TYR A 93 -10.25 -19.45 2.08
C TYR A 93 -9.74 -19.70 0.66
N LYS A 94 -8.43 -19.51 0.41
CA LYS A 94 -7.83 -19.75 -0.90
C LYS A 94 -7.99 -21.19 -1.34
N GLU A 95 -7.65 -22.14 -0.48
CA GLU A 95 -7.73 -23.57 -0.79
C GLU A 95 -9.18 -24.05 -0.90
N GLY A 96 -10.07 -23.62 0.00
CA GLY A 96 -11.49 -23.97 -0.05
C GLY A 96 -12.18 -23.38 -1.28
N ALA A 97 -11.89 -22.13 -1.64
CA ALA A 97 -12.48 -21.49 -2.82
C ALA A 97 -12.00 -22.18 -4.11
N ALA A 98 -10.71 -22.49 -4.22
CA ALA A 98 -10.18 -23.24 -5.35
C ALA A 98 -10.85 -24.62 -5.47
N PHE A 99 -10.99 -25.35 -4.35
CA PHE A 99 -11.69 -26.63 -4.32
C PHE A 99 -13.13 -26.51 -4.80
N LEU A 100 -13.92 -25.57 -4.25
CA LEU A 100 -15.32 -25.40 -4.60
C LEU A 100 -15.48 -24.98 -6.06
N VAL A 101 -14.75 -23.99 -6.54
CA VAL A 101 -14.86 -23.52 -7.94
C VAL A 101 -14.51 -24.65 -8.92
N SER A 102 -13.51 -25.49 -8.62
CA SER A 102 -13.17 -26.65 -9.46
C SER A 102 -14.24 -27.74 -9.53
N ARG A 103 -15.21 -27.72 -8.60
CA ARG A 103 -16.28 -28.71 -8.45
C ARG A 103 -17.66 -28.17 -8.81
N GLN A 104 -17.75 -26.90 -9.22
CA GLN A 104 -19.02 -26.33 -9.65
C GLN A 104 -19.50 -27.04 -10.92
N LEU A 105 -20.75 -27.49 -10.92
CA LEU A 105 -21.36 -28.12 -12.09
C LEU A 105 -21.78 -27.08 -13.13
N ALA A 106 -22.05 -27.53 -14.35
CA ALA A 106 -22.44 -26.66 -15.47
C ALA A 106 -23.76 -25.89 -15.22
N ASP A 107 -24.64 -26.41 -14.37
CA ASP A 107 -25.87 -25.74 -13.93
C ASP A 107 -25.64 -24.76 -12.76
N GLY A 108 -24.38 -24.56 -12.36
CA GLY A 108 -23.98 -23.68 -11.26
C GLY A 108 -24.11 -24.30 -9.87
N SER A 109 -24.65 -25.53 -9.74
CA SER A 109 -24.86 -26.19 -8.45
C SER A 109 -23.59 -26.86 -7.92
N TRP A 110 -23.59 -27.07 -6.60
CA TRP A 110 -22.72 -28.03 -5.94
C TRP A 110 -23.60 -29.14 -5.39
N ARG A 111 -23.39 -30.34 -5.89
CA ARG A 111 -24.07 -31.55 -5.43
C ARG A 111 -23.13 -32.71 -5.62
N GLN A 112 -23.33 -33.73 -4.80
CA GLN A 112 -22.61 -34.96 -4.97
C GLN A 112 -23.04 -35.69 -6.23
N ILE A 113 -22.07 -36.28 -6.90
CA ILE A 113 -22.27 -37.16 -8.03
C ILE A 113 -21.69 -38.51 -7.65
N ASP A 114 -22.51 -39.56 -7.70
CA ASP A 114 -22.03 -40.92 -7.53
C ASP A 114 -21.00 -41.21 -8.64
N PRO A 115 -19.75 -41.52 -8.32
CA PRO A 115 -18.71 -41.74 -9.32
C PRO A 115 -18.96 -43.01 -10.17
N ALA A 116 -19.72 -43.99 -9.67
CA ALA A 116 -20.03 -45.23 -10.36
C ALA A 116 -21.19 -45.07 -11.36
N VAL A 117 -22.25 -44.34 -10.99
CA VAL A 117 -23.46 -44.19 -11.85
C VAL A 117 -23.64 -42.79 -12.44
N ARG A 118 -22.77 -41.83 -12.08
CA ARG A 118 -22.76 -40.44 -12.57
C ARG A 118 -24.07 -39.67 -12.37
N THR A 119 -24.88 -40.06 -11.39
CA THR A 119 -26.11 -39.36 -11.02
C THR A 119 -25.96 -38.68 -9.66
N PRO A 120 -26.76 -37.64 -9.36
CA PRO A 120 -26.79 -37.04 -8.04
C PRO A 120 -27.10 -38.06 -6.95
N ILE A 121 -26.41 -37.99 -5.82
CA ILE A 121 -26.76 -38.78 -4.64
C ILE A 121 -27.87 -38.03 -3.89
N GLU A 122 -29.01 -38.70 -3.68
CA GLU A 122 -30.10 -38.15 -2.88
C GLU A 122 -29.76 -38.26 -1.39
N HIS A 123 -29.51 -37.12 -0.74
CA HIS A 123 -29.26 -37.01 0.71
C HIS A 123 -30.43 -36.32 1.44
N TRP A 124 -30.37 -36.36 2.78
CA TRP A 124 -31.26 -35.64 3.68
C TRP A 124 -31.38 -34.16 3.25
N GLY A 125 -32.60 -33.70 2.92
CA GLY A 125 -32.85 -32.30 2.54
C GLY A 125 -33.00 -32.01 1.04
N GLY A 126 -33.08 -33.02 0.18
CA GLY A 126 -33.65 -32.87 -1.18
C GLY A 126 -32.66 -32.47 -2.28
N GLY A 127 -31.70 -33.35 -2.60
CA GLY A 127 -31.07 -33.35 -3.93
C GLY A 127 -29.94 -32.34 -4.18
N GLY A 128 -29.17 -31.96 -3.15
CA GLY A 128 -27.96 -31.13 -3.28
C GLY A 128 -28.16 -29.62 -3.09
N VAL A 129 -29.38 -29.17 -2.79
CA VAL A 129 -29.64 -27.75 -2.44
C VAL A 129 -28.84 -27.30 -1.22
N PRO A 130 -28.77 -28.05 -0.09
CA PRO A 130 -27.96 -27.64 1.07
C PRO A 130 -26.47 -27.46 0.74
N ASP A 131 -25.90 -28.36 -0.07
CA ASP A 131 -24.50 -28.29 -0.52
C ASP A 131 -24.23 -27.02 -1.32
N THR A 132 -25.13 -26.70 -2.26
CA THR A 132 -25.08 -25.46 -3.02
C THR A 132 -25.16 -24.24 -2.11
N CYS A 133 -26.08 -24.24 -1.13
CA CYS A 133 -26.18 -23.15 -0.16
C CYS A 133 -24.90 -22.99 0.66
N PHE A 134 -24.31 -24.08 1.17
CA PHE A 134 -23.07 -24.03 1.94
C PHE A 134 -21.87 -23.58 1.11
N ALA A 135 -21.75 -24.04 -0.14
CA ALA A 135 -20.71 -23.61 -1.05
C ALA A 135 -20.80 -22.11 -1.35
N ILE A 136 -22.00 -21.60 -1.64
CA ILE A 136 -22.23 -20.17 -1.88
C ILE A 136 -21.93 -19.36 -0.62
N LEU A 137 -22.37 -19.80 0.56
CA LEU A 137 -22.08 -19.13 1.82
C LEU A 137 -20.58 -19.03 2.07
N PHE A 138 -19.83 -20.11 1.88
CA PHE A 138 -18.38 -20.12 2.00
C PHE A 138 -17.72 -19.12 1.05
N LEU A 139 -18.08 -19.17 -0.24
CA LEU A 139 -17.48 -18.33 -1.28
C LEU A 139 -17.80 -16.85 -1.06
N TYR A 140 -19.05 -16.53 -0.70
CA TYR A 140 -19.54 -15.16 -0.53
C TYR A 140 -19.08 -14.52 0.78
N LYS A 141 -19.19 -15.23 1.91
CA LYS A 141 -18.79 -14.69 3.20
C LYS A 141 -17.27 -14.66 3.33
N GLY A 142 -16.59 -15.74 2.94
CA GLY A 142 -15.14 -15.86 3.07
C GLY A 142 -14.35 -14.80 2.28
N ARG A 143 -14.89 -14.26 1.17
CA ARG A 143 -14.23 -13.22 0.36
C ARG A 143 -14.28 -11.81 0.94
N ALA A 144 -15.00 -11.55 2.04
CA ALA A 144 -15.20 -10.17 2.47
C ALA A 144 -13.86 -9.44 2.68
N PRO A 145 -13.77 -8.15 2.29
CA PRO A 145 -12.53 -7.38 2.40
C PRO A 145 -12.01 -7.28 3.84
N VAL A 146 -10.70 -7.21 4.02
CA VAL A 146 -10.10 -7.11 5.36
C VAL A 146 -9.77 -5.66 5.69
N VAL A 147 -10.31 -5.15 6.79
CA VAL A 147 -10.04 -3.78 7.27
C VAL A 147 -8.80 -3.74 8.14
N PHE A 148 -8.65 -4.72 9.03
CA PHE A 148 -7.56 -4.80 9.99
C PHE A 148 -6.80 -6.12 9.91
N ASN A 149 -5.49 -6.01 9.81
CA ASN A 149 -4.55 -7.08 10.14
C ASN A 149 -4.07 -6.87 11.58
N LYS A 150 -4.54 -7.68 12.54
CA LYS A 150 -4.02 -7.66 13.92
C LYS A 150 -2.72 -8.45 13.98
N LEU A 151 -1.64 -7.81 14.38
CA LEU A 151 -0.32 -8.43 14.40
C LEU A 151 -0.14 -9.32 15.62
N ARG A 152 0.15 -10.60 15.38
CA ARG A 152 0.65 -11.54 16.38
C ARG A 152 2.16 -11.42 16.51
N PHE A 153 2.63 -11.38 17.75
CA PHE A 153 4.05 -11.40 18.09
C PHE A 153 4.28 -12.18 19.39
N ALA A 154 5.53 -12.53 19.68
CA ALA A 154 5.91 -13.16 20.94
C ALA A 154 5.73 -12.17 22.10
N GLY A 155 4.73 -12.42 22.95
CA GLY A 155 4.35 -11.54 24.06
C GLY A 155 2.84 -11.39 24.22
N ALA A 156 2.41 -10.43 25.03
CA ALA A 156 1.02 -10.08 25.25
C ALA A 156 0.49 -9.19 24.11
N TRP A 157 0.18 -9.83 22.97
CA TRP A 157 -0.35 -9.19 21.75
C TRP A 157 -1.89 -9.21 21.64
N ASN A 158 -2.55 -10.07 22.43
CA ASN A 158 -4.00 -10.29 22.34
C ASN A 158 -4.73 -10.37 23.70
N PRO A 159 -4.46 -9.50 24.68
CA PRO A 159 -5.20 -9.50 25.95
C PRO A 159 -6.70 -9.25 25.74
N HIS A 160 -7.06 -8.45 24.73
CA HIS A 160 -8.42 -8.11 24.36
C HIS A 160 -8.86 -8.86 23.09
N ARG A 161 -9.07 -10.18 23.19
CA ARG A 161 -9.24 -11.11 22.05
C ARG A 161 -10.35 -10.77 21.03
N ARG A 162 -11.27 -9.88 21.38
CA ARG A 162 -12.46 -9.50 20.59
C ARG A 162 -12.49 -8.03 20.15
N ASP A 163 -11.42 -7.27 20.39
CA ASP A 163 -11.33 -5.85 20.03
C ASP A 163 -11.55 -5.58 18.53
N ALA A 164 -10.72 -6.15 17.66
CA ALA A 164 -10.78 -6.01 16.20
C ALA A 164 -12.07 -6.61 15.65
N ALA A 165 -12.55 -7.73 16.21
CA ALA A 165 -13.81 -8.35 15.82
C ALA A 165 -15.01 -7.43 16.05
N ASN A 166 -15.11 -6.85 17.25
CA ASN A 166 -16.22 -5.98 17.61
C ASN A 166 -16.13 -4.62 16.91
N LEU A 167 -14.92 -4.08 16.71
CA LEU A 167 -14.74 -2.87 15.92
C LEU A 167 -15.15 -3.10 14.46
N THR A 168 -14.68 -4.19 13.84
CA THR A 168 -15.06 -4.55 12.47
C THR A 168 -16.57 -4.70 12.34
N ARG A 169 -17.21 -5.41 13.28
CA ARG A 169 -18.68 -5.54 13.30
C ARG A 169 -19.41 -4.19 13.40
N TYR A 170 -18.86 -3.23 14.15
CA TYR A 170 -19.43 -1.88 14.23
C TYR A 170 -19.29 -1.15 12.88
N ILE A 171 -18.14 -1.30 12.20
CA ILE A 171 -17.92 -0.75 10.85
C ILE A 171 -18.90 -1.39 9.86
N GLU A 172 -19.07 -2.71 9.88
CA GLU A 172 -20.02 -3.43 9.03
C GLU A 172 -21.44 -2.90 9.20
N TRP A 173 -21.87 -2.70 10.45
CA TRP A 173 -23.19 -2.13 10.74
C TRP A 173 -23.32 -0.70 10.21
N ALA A 174 -22.32 0.15 10.43
CA ALA A 174 -22.35 1.55 9.99
C ALA A 174 -22.25 1.73 8.46
N LYS A 175 -21.63 0.78 7.76
CA LYS A 175 -21.41 0.81 6.30
C LYS A 175 -22.38 -0.07 5.53
N GLU A 176 -23.19 -0.88 6.21
CA GLU A 176 -24.11 -1.85 5.63
C GLU A 176 -23.43 -2.81 4.62
N GLN A 177 -22.18 -3.18 4.90
CA GLN A 177 -21.35 -4.04 4.04
C GLN A 177 -20.50 -5.00 4.90
N PRO A 178 -20.29 -6.26 4.47
CA PRO A 178 -19.42 -7.19 5.19
C PRO A 178 -17.95 -6.79 5.11
N PHE A 179 -17.25 -6.95 6.23
CA PHE A 179 -15.83 -6.69 6.41
C PHE A 179 -15.23 -7.71 7.37
N HIS A 180 -13.96 -8.02 7.17
CA HIS A 180 -13.20 -8.92 8.02
C HIS A 180 -12.09 -8.18 8.76
N TRP A 181 -11.64 -8.81 9.83
CA TRP A 181 -10.32 -8.62 10.41
C TRP A 181 -9.59 -9.97 10.31
N GLN A 182 -8.27 -9.94 10.40
CA GLN A 182 -7.51 -11.17 10.49
C GLN A 182 -6.24 -11.00 11.31
N ILE A 183 -5.71 -12.12 11.79
CA ILE A 183 -4.45 -12.23 12.50
C ILE A 183 -3.37 -12.53 11.46
N VAL A 184 -2.28 -11.76 11.52
CA VAL A 184 -1.08 -11.96 10.71
C VAL A 184 0.15 -12.03 11.61
N ASP A 185 1.25 -12.52 11.05
CA ASP A 185 2.52 -12.68 11.75
C ASP A 185 3.62 -12.06 10.88
N LEU A 186 4.71 -11.55 11.49
CA LEU A 186 5.82 -10.99 10.70
C LEU A 186 6.59 -12.06 9.92
N ALA A 187 6.39 -13.35 10.22
CA ALA A 187 6.88 -14.42 9.35
C ALA A 187 6.17 -14.47 7.98
N ALA A 188 4.97 -13.89 7.84
CA ALA A 188 4.24 -13.87 6.58
C ALA A 188 4.91 -12.96 5.52
N PRO A 189 4.72 -13.21 4.21
CA PRO A 189 5.14 -12.31 3.16
C PRO A 189 4.52 -10.92 3.31
N LEU A 190 5.24 -9.86 2.89
CA LEU A 190 4.77 -8.47 2.97
C LEU A 190 3.42 -8.28 2.25
N GLU A 191 3.22 -9.00 1.15
CA GLU A 191 1.99 -9.01 0.38
C GLU A 191 0.77 -9.40 1.20
N GLU A 192 0.94 -10.24 2.22
CA GLU A 192 -0.14 -10.66 3.11
C GLU A 192 -0.44 -9.64 4.19
N LEU A 193 0.55 -8.84 4.61
CA LEU A 193 0.33 -7.69 5.47
C LEU A 193 -0.54 -6.65 4.74
N HIS A 194 -0.46 -6.60 3.41
CA HIS A 194 -1.28 -5.74 2.53
C HIS A 194 -2.65 -6.31 2.15
N ASP A 195 -3.06 -7.45 2.73
CA ASP A 195 -4.47 -7.88 2.64
C ASP A 195 -5.42 -6.86 3.30
N ALA A 196 -4.90 -6.05 4.23
CA ALA A 196 -5.61 -4.98 4.92
C ALA A 196 -4.83 -3.66 4.82
N PRO A 197 -5.52 -2.51 4.77
CA PRO A 197 -4.85 -1.20 4.79
C PRO A 197 -4.21 -0.88 6.15
N ILE A 198 -4.72 -1.46 7.24
CA ILE A 198 -4.29 -1.15 8.60
C ILE A 198 -3.68 -2.38 9.26
N LEU A 199 -2.41 -2.28 9.66
CA LEU A 199 -1.77 -3.21 10.56
C LEU A 199 -1.97 -2.73 12.00
N TYR A 200 -2.78 -3.45 12.76
CA TYR A 200 -3.11 -3.14 14.14
C TYR A 200 -2.20 -3.91 15.11
N ILE A 201 -1.45 -3.18 15.92
CA ILE A 201 -0.51 -3.68 16.91
C ILE A 201 -1.03 -3.25 18.29
N SER A 202 -1.71 -4.16 18.99
CA SER A 202 -2.09 -3.97 20.39
C SER A 202 -1.07 -4.67 21.27
N ALA A 203 -0.33 -3.91 22.08
CA ALA A 203 0.75 -4.46 22.89
C ALA A 203 0.57 -4.11 24.37
N GLU A 204 0.56 -5.15 25.22
CA GLU A 204 0.67 -5.03 26.67
C GLU A 204 2.05 -5.44 27.19
N SER A 205 2.91 -5.94 26.31
CA SER A 205 4.33 -6.21 26.58
C SER A 205 5.18 -5.74 25.42
N VAL A 206 6.41 -5.31 25.68
CA VAL A 206 7.36 -4.86 24.66
C VAL A 206 7.65 -5.96 23.64
N PRO A 207 7.30 -5.76 22.34
CA PRO A 207 7.65 -6.70 21.28
C PRO A 207 9.17 -6.85 21.13
N GLN A 208 9.63 -8.09 20.98
CA GLN A 208 11.04 -8.43 20.74
C GLN A 208 11.27 -8.64 19.25
N TRP A 209 11.28 -7.55 18.47
CA TRP A 209 11.44 -7.58 17.02
C TRP A 209 12.91 -7.49 16.59
N THR A 210 13.26 -8.31 15.61
CA THR A 210 14.56 -8.29 14.92
C THR A 210 14.64 -7.10 13.97
N ASP A 211 15.83 -6.83 13.41
CA ASP A 211 15.97 -5.79 12.39
C ASP A 211 15.20 -6.15 11.11
N ALA A 212 15.11 -7.44 10.75
CA ALA A 212 14.30 -7.89 9.62
C ALA A 212 12.79 -7.65 9.83
N ASP A 213 12.31 -7.78 11.07
CA ASP A 213 10.93 -7.45 11.44
C ASP A 213 10.67 -5.95 11.28
N LYS A 214 11.61 -5.11 11.75
CA LYS A 214 11.55 -3.65 11.60
C LYS A 214 11.56 -3.26 10.13
N ASP A 215 12.47 -3.81 9.32
CA ASP A 215 12.55 -3.56 7.88
C ASP A 215 11.23 -3.92 7.18
N LYS A 216 10.57 -5.01 7.58
CA LYS A 216 9.25 -5.39 7.04
C LYS A 216 8.15 -4.41 7.43
N LEU A 217 8.16 -3.90 8.67
CA LEU A 217 7.21 -2.87 9.12
C LEU A 217 7.42 -1.53 8.38
N ARG A 218 8.67 -1.14 8.15
CA ARG A 218 9.01 0.03 7.32
C ARG A 218 8.55 -0.18 5.87
N ALA A 219 8.86 -1.35 5.29
CA ALA A 219 8.43 -1.69 3.94
C ALA A 219 6.90 -1.65 3.82
N PHE A 220 6.16 -2.10 4.84
CA PHE A 220 4.70 -2.01 4.88
C PHE A 220 4.20 -0.56 4.77
N THR A 221 4.77 0.38 5.53
CA THR A 221 4.38 1.80 5.41
C THR A 221 4.80 2.42 4.08
N ASP A 222 6.02 2.12 3.61
CA ASP A 222 6.59 2.63 2.35
C ASP A 222 5.89 2.05 1.10
N THR A 223 5.06 1.02 1.29
CA THR A 223 4.24 0.42 0.23
C THR A 223 2.74 0.57 0.49
N GLY A 224 2.33 1.65 1.17
CA GLY A 224 0.93 2.07 1.24
C GLY A 224 0.15 1.58 2.46
N GLY A 225 0.79 0.85 3.38
CA GLY A 225 0.18 0.39 4.62
C GLY A 225 0.16 1.48 5.70
N THR A 226 -0.77 1.37 6.65
CA THR A 226 -0.86 2.26 7.82
C THR A 226 -0.79 1.41 9.09
N ILE A 227 0.01 1.83 10.07
CA ILE A 227 0.11 1.14 11.36
C ILE A 227 -0.76 1.86 12.40
N LEU A 228 -1.62 1.11 13.08
CA LEU A 228 -2.20 1.51 14.36
C LEU A 228 -1.43 0.78 15.46
N LEU A 229 -0.70 1.51 16.29
CA LEU A 229 -0.02 0.99 17.46
C LEU A 229 -0.73 1.46 18.72
N GLU A 230 -0.94 0.53 19.65
CA GLU A 230 -1.59 0.79 20.92
C GLU A 230 -0.73 0.26 22.07
N ALA A 231 -0.51 1.09 23.08
CA ALA A 231 -0.10 0.63 24.39
C ALA A 231 -1.33 0.14 25.17
N SER A 232 -1.66 -1.14 25.02
CA SER A 232 -2.88 -1.73 25.59
C SER A 232 -2.90 -1.57 27.11
N CYS A 233 -4.08 -1.28 27.66
CA CYS A 233 -4.27 -0.93 29.06
C CYS A 233 -3.44 0.28 29.56
N GLY A 234 -2.85 1.08 28.66
CA GLY A 234 -1.94 2.18 29.00
C GLY A 234 -0.60 1.72 29.57
N ASN A 235 -0.13 0.51 29.20
CA ASN A 235 1.07 -0.10 29.75
C ASN A 235 2.30 0.83 29.68
N PRO A 236 2.91 1.24 30.82
CA PRO A 236 3.98 2.24 30.82
C PRO A 236 5.25 1.82 30.05
N ALA A 237 5.60 0.52 30.08
CA ALA A 237 6.79 0.03 29.39
C ALA A 237 6.61 0.06 27.87
N VAL A 238 5.42 -0.36 27.40
CA VAL A 238 5.07 -0.24 25.97
C VAL A 238 4.99 1.22 25.57
N ARG A 239 4.51 2.10 26.46
CA ARG A 239 4.37 3.52 26.15
C ARG A 239 5.68 4.21 25.80
N GLU A 240 6.70 3.93 26.59
CA GLU A 240 8.04 4.48 26.37
C GLU A 240 8.75 3.77 25.21
N TRP A 241 8.65 2.44 25.13
CA TRP A 241 9.20 1.67 24.01
C TRP A 241 8.67 2.15 22.65
N ALA A 242 7.37 2.40 22.53
CA ALA A 242 6.75 2.81 21.28
C ALA A 242 7.33 4.13 20.72
N LYS A 243 7.71 5.06 21.60
CA LYS A 243 8.34 6.33 21.19
C LYS A 243 9.73 6.09 20.63
N THR A 244 10.54 5.28 21.31
CA THR A 244 11.88 4.90 20.84
C THR A 244 11.81 4.11 19.55
N PHE A 245 10.93 3.10 19.49
CA PHE A 245 10.70 2.31 18.29
C PHE A 245 10.32 3.16 17.08
N ALA A 246 9.43 4.14 17.27
CA ALA A 246 9.01 5.03 16.20
C ALA A 246 10.17 5.94 15.72
N ALA A 247 10.99 6.47 16.63
CA ALA A 247 12.16 7.28 16.28
C ALA A 247 13.25 6.45 15.59
N ASP A 248 13.42 5.18 15.97
CA ASP A 248 14.39 4.28 15.35
C ASP A 248 13.95 3.87 13.93
N LEU A 249 12.65 3.61 13.72
CA LEU A 249 12.13 3.09 12.46
C LEU A 249 11.85 4.18 11.41
N TRP A 250 11.43 5.36 11.86
CA TRP A 250 11.14 6.52 11.03
C TRP A 250 11.90 7.76 11.51
N PRO A 251 13.24 7.72 11.51
CA PRO A 251 14.07 8.83 12.01
C PRO A 251 13.86 10.14 11.25
N GLU A 252 13.29 10.09 10.05
CA GLU A 252 13.02 11.26 9.19
C GLU A 252 11.81 12.07 9.63
N TRP A 253 10.85 11.42 10.30
CA TRP A 253 9.54 11.99 10.56
C TRP A 253 9.20 11.93 12.05
N PRO A 254 8.99 13.08 12.71
CA PRO A 254 8.80 13.11 14.15
C PRO A 254 7.43 12.56 14.54
N LEU A 255 7.41 11.73 15.59
CA LEU A 255 6.20 11.35 16.29
C LEU A 255 5.67 12.55 17.09
N LYS A 256 4.49 13.07 16.72
CA LYS A 256 3.89 14.26 17.34
C LYS A 256 2.42 14.06 17.69
N PRO A 257 1.86 14.81 18.66
CA PRO A 257 0.42 14.79 18.90
C PRO A 257 -0.36 15.17 17.64
N LEU A 258 -1.47 14.48 17.38
CA LEU A 258 -2.34 14.82 16.26
C LEU A 258 -3.21 16.03 16.61
N GLY A 259 -3.22 17.01 15.71
CA GLY A 259 -4.04 18.22 15.81
C GLY A 259 -5.54 17.92 15.80
N GLY A 260 -6.33 18.82 16.38
CA GLY A 260 -7.77 18.63 16.50
C GLY A 260 -8.56 18.74 15.19
N ASP A 261 -7.93 19.27 14.16
CA ASP A 261 -8.38 19.39 12.78
C ASP A 261 -8.02 18.16 11.92
N HIS A 262 -7.15 17.28 12.44
CA HIS A 262 -6.69 16.11 11.71
C HIS A 262 -7.88 15.22 11.27
N PRO A 263 -7.91 14.75 10.00
CA PRO A 263 -9.03 13.99 9.44
C PRO A 263 -9.50 12.79 10.27
N VAL A 264 -8.59 12.13 10.98
CA VAL A 264 -8.93 11.01 11.87
C VAL A 264 -9.94 11.39 12.97
N PHE A 265 -10.09 12.68 13.29
CA PHE A 265 -11.06 13.18 14.27
C PHE A 265 -12.26 13.90 13.65
N THR A 266 -12.24 14.16 12.35
CA THR A 266 -13.22 15.02 11.67
C THR A 266 -13.95 14.31 10.55
N ASP A 267 -13.39 13.24 9.98
CA ASP A 267 -13.87 12.62 8.74
C ASP A 267 -13.95 11.08 8.79
N PRO A 268 -15.08 10.44 8.45
CA PRO A 268 -16.37 11.03 8.09
C PRO A 268 -17.20 11.50 9.30
N TYR A 269 -16.82 11.13 10.53
CA TYR A 269 -17.53 11.52 11.74
C TYR A 269 -16.75 12.58 12.51
N PRO A 270 -17.28 13.80 12.65
CA PRO A 270 -16.75 14.79 13.58
C PRO A 270 -16.88 14.29 15.03
N LEU A 271 -15.75 14.18 15.72
CA LEU A 271 -15.68 13.66 17.08
C LEU A 271 -15.59 14.80 18.10
N ALA A 272 -16.62 14.93 18.96
CA ALA A 272 -16.62 15.86 20.08
C ALA A 272 -15.66 15.44 21.20
N LYS A 273 -15.50 14.12 21.41
CA LYS A 273 -14.50 13.52 22.30
C LYS A 273 -13.55 12.67 21.47
N ARG A 274 -12.25 12.75 21.76
CA ARG A 274 -11.19 12.14 20.95
C ARG A 274 -10.27 11.29 21.84
N PRO A 275 -9.73 10.17 21.33
CA PRO A 275 -8.59 9.53 21.96
C PRO A 275 -7.35 10.44 21.85
N GLU A 276 -6.46 10.37 22.83
CA GLU A 276 -5.14 11.00 22.72
C GLU A 276 -4.28 10.17 21.77
N LEU A 277 -3.91 10.78 20.64
CA LEU A 277 -3.11 10.12 19.61
C LEU A 277 -1.87 10.93 19.29
N MET A 278 -0.77 10.20 19.20
CA MET A 278 0.41 10.65 18.48
C MET A 278 0.35 10.09 17.05
N GLY A 279 1.05 10.70 16.11
CA GLY A 279 1.22 10.13 14.79
C GLY A 279 2.50 10.56 14.09
N ILE A 280 2.84 9.80 13.06
CA ILE A 280 3.92 10.09 12.12
C ILE A 280 3.29 10.31 10.75
N SER A 281 3.59 11.46 10.15
CA SER A 281 3.24 11.77 8.77
C SER A 281 4.51 11.82 7.94
N ASP A 282 4.50 11.18 6.77
CA ASP A 282 5.59 11.24 5.79
C ASP A 282 5.48 12.44 4.81
N GLY A 283 4.60 13.38 5.14
CA GLY A 283 4.24 14.53 4.31
C GLY A 283 2.95 14.30 3.52
N LEU A 284 2.71 13.07 3.06
CA LEU A 284 1.55 12.72 2.22
C LEU A 284 0.49 11.92 3.00
N ARG A 285 0.93 11.04 3.89
CA ARG A 285 0.11 10.10 4.64
C ARG A 285 0.49 10.11 6.10
N THR A 286 -0.51 9.97 6.98
CA THR A 286 -0.24 9.52 8.35
C THR A 286 -0.01 8.02 8.33
N ILE A 287 1.25 7.62 8.46
CA ILE A 287 1.70 6.23 8.34
C ILE A 287 1.65 5.46 9.66
N LEU A 288 1.72 6.17 10.79
CA LEU A 288 1.56 5.62 12.13
C LEU A 288 0.54 6.44 12.91
N TYR A 289 -0.43 5.75 13.51
CA TYR A 289 -1.27 6.26 14.59
C TYR A 289 -0.89 5.53 15.87
N TYR A 290 -0.53 6.27 16.90
CA TYR A 290 -0.13 5.71 18.18
C TYR A 290 -1.08 6.15 19.30
N ALA A 291 -1.87 5.20 19.79
CA ALA A 291 -2.70 5.33 20.97
C ALA A 291 -1.89 4.99 22.23
N MET A 292 -1.61 6.01 23.04
CA MET A 292 -0.88 5.83 24.32
C MET A 292 -1.77 5.24 25.41
N ASP A 293 -3.09 5.35 25.24
CA ASP A 293 -4.10 4.86 26.15
C ASP A 293 -4.91 3.72 25.51
N ASP A 294 -5.67 3.04 26.36
CA ASP A 294 -6.46 1.87 26.04
C ASP A 294 -7.68 2.19 25.14
N VAL A 295 -7.59 1.75 23.89
CA VAL A 295 -8.70 1.79 22.92
C VAL A 295 -9.30 0.40 22.70
N SER A 296 -8.51 -0.65 22.94
CA SER A 296 -8.88 -2.05 22.76
C SER A 296 -9.88 -2.55 23.79
N CYS A 297 -9.76 -2.21 25.08
CA CYS A 297 -10.74 -2.70 26.06
C CYS A 297 -12.16 -2.16 25.77
N PRO A 298 -12.38 -0.86 25.49
CA PRO A 298 -13.70 -0.38 25.07
C PRO A 298 -14.26 -1.08 23.82
N TRP A 299 -13.41 -1.37 22.82
CA TRP A 299 -13.80 -2.15 21.64
C TRP A 299 -14.16 -3.59 22.00
N HIS A 300 -13.36 -4.23 22.85
CA HIS A 300 -13.57 -5.58 23.34
C HIS A 300 -14.88 -5.73 24.10
N THR A 301 -15.16 -4.85 25.06
CA THR A 301 -16.37 -4.91 25.89
C THR A 301 -17.61 -4.36 25.20
N ARG A 302 -17.53 -3.99 23.91
CA ARG A 302 -18.65 -3.37 23.16
C ARG A 302 -19.23 -2.17 23.89
N ALA A 303 -18.38 -1.25 24.35
CA ALA A 303 -18.79 -0.05 25.09
C ALA A 303 -19.48 1.00 24.18
N PHE A 304 -20.45 0.58 23.37
CA PHE A 304 -21.13 1.37 22.35
C PHE A 304 -21.88 2.57 22.92
N THR A 305 -22.35 2.50 24.17
CA THR A 305 -23.10 3.59 24.80
C THR A 305 -22.20 4.63 25.48
N SER A 306 -21.18 4.17 26.20
CA SER A 306 -20.32 5.04 27.02
C SER A 306 -19.06 5.53 26.30
N ARG A 307 -18.64 4.83 25.24
CA ARG A 307 -17.39 5.09 24.50
C ARG A 307 -17.57 5.03 22.98
N GLU A 308 -18.77 5.33 22.46
CA GLU A 308 -19.07 5.28 21.01
C GLU A 308 -18.05 6.05 20.15
N TYR A 309 -17.52 7.17 20.67
CA TYR A 309 -16.53 7.98 19.96
C TYR A 309 -15.28 7.19 19.54
N LEU A 310 -14.88 6.13 20.27
CA LEU A 310 -13.77 5.26 19.89
C LEU A 310 -14.11 4.34 18.72
N PHE A 311 -15.38 3.96 18.56
CA PHE A 311 -15.84 3.14 17.43
C PHE A 311 -16.00 4.00 16.17
N ARG A 312 -16.58 5.21 16.31
CA ARG A 312 -16.61 6.19 15.23
C ARG A 312 -15.21 6.61 14.80
N TRP A 313 -14.30 6.78 15.75
CA TRP A 313 -12.88 6.98 15.46
C TRP A 313 -12.28 5.84 14.63
N GLY A 314 -12.61 4.58 14.94
CA GLY A 314 -12.17 3.45 14.11
C GLY A 314 -12.68 3.52 12.65
N ILE A 315 -13.89 4.06 12.42
CA ILE A 315 -14.38 4.35 11.06
C ILE A 315 -13.57 5.47 10.41
N ASN A 316 -13.27 6.55 11.14
CA ASN A 316 -12.42 7.63 10.64
C ASN A 316 -11.00 7.17 10.29
N LEU A 317 -10.40 6.31 11.13
CA LEU A 317 -9.10 5.70 10.87
C LEU A 317 -9.12 4.88 9.57
N PHE A 318 -10.14 4.04 9.40
CA PHE A 318 -10.35 3.32 8.14
C PHE A 318 -10.48 4.27 6.94
N ALA A 319 -11.28 5.33 7.06
CA ALA A 319 -11.45 6.32 6.00
C ALA A 319 -10.14 7.08 5.67
N CYS A 320 -9.34 7.42 6.67
CA CYS A 320 -8.03 8.05 6.49
C CYS A 320 -7.04 7.13 5.78
N ALA A 321 -6.95 5.87 6.21
CA ALA A 321 -6.02 4.89 5.65
C ALA A 321 -6.32 4.51 4.20
N THR A 322 -7.56 4.73 3.75
CA THR A 322 -8.04 4.28 2.43
C THR A 322 -8.48 5.41 1.51
N ASP A 323 -8.48 6.66 1.98
CA ASP A 323 -9.19 7.77 1.33
C ASP A 323 -10.65 7.41 0.95
N ARG A 324 -11.29 6.59 1.81
CA ARG A 324 -12.63 6.01 1.58
C ARG A 324 -12.75 5.17 0.30
N ALA A 325 -11.65 4.71 -0.28
CA ALA A 325 -11.66 3.79 -1.39
C ALA A 325 -12.32 2.45 -0.98
N PRO A 326 -13.05 1.79 -1.90
CA PRO A 326 -13.59 0.46 -1.63
C PRO A 326 -12.44 -0.53 -1.40
N LEU A 327 -12.57 -1.35 -0.36
CA LEU A 327 -11.61 -2.42 -0.12
C LEU A 327 -11.83 -3.59 -1.08
N ARG A 328 -10.73 -4.19 -1.52
CA ARG A 328 -10.75 -5.37 -2.38
C ARG A 328 -11.17 -6.60 -1.60
N ALA A 329 -12.02 -7.42 -2.20
CA ALA A 329 -12.33 -8.75 -1.68
C ALA A 329 -11.06 -9.63 -1.66
N LYS A 330 -11.01 -10.61 -0.75
CA LYS A 330 -9.91 -11.60 -0.74
C LYS A 330 -9.83 -12.29 -2.10
N LEU A 331 -8.60 -12.48 -2.59
CA LEU A 331 -8.29 -13.09 -3.89
C LEU A 331 -8.80 -12.30 -5.11
N ALA A 332 -9.34 -11.08 -4.94
CA ALA A 332 -9.61 -10.22 -6.06
C ALA A 332 -8.29 -9.86 -6.77
N GLY A 333 -8.31 -9.81 -8.10
CA GLY A 333 -7.18 -9.32 -8.89
C GLY A 333 -6.73 -7.96 -8.39
N ARG A 334 -5.40 -7.72 -8.40
CA ARG A 334 -4.84 -6.48 -7.86
C ARG A 334 -5.15 -5.27 -8.74
N GLU A 335 -5.48 -5.50 -10.01
CA GLU A 335 -5.77 -4.46 -10.99
C GLU A 335 -7.06 -4.84 -11.74
N PRO A 336 -7.98 -3.88 -11.98
CA PRO A 336 -8.90 -4.01 -13.10
C PRO A 336 -8.07 -4.27 -14.36
N PRO A 337 -8.57 -5.04 -15.36
CA PRO A 337 -7.94 -5.01 -16.67
C PRO A 337 -7.81 -3.54 -17.08
N PRO A 338 -6.64 -3.08 -17.54
CA PRO A 338 -6.44 -1.69 -17.89
C PRO A 338 -7.48 -1.36 -18.97
N ASP A 339 -8.46 -0.54 -18.61
CA ASP A 339 -9.19 0.24 -19.60
C ASP A 339 -8.24 1.37 -19.96
N ASP A 340 -7.17 1.02 -20.70
CA ASP A 340 -6.19 2.01 -21.14
C ASP A 340 -6.88 2.86 -22.19
N ARG A 341 -7.46 3.96 -21.71
CA ARG A 341 -8.11 4.96 -22.55
C ARG A 341 -7.14 5.54 -23.57
N TYR A 342 -5.83 5.46 -23.29
CA TYR A 342 -4.79 5.90 -24.18
C TYR A 342 -4.51 4.80 -25.21
N ARG A 343 -4.96 5.04 -26.44
CA ARG A 343 -4.77 4.11 -27.55
C ARG A 343 -3.54 4.44 -28.38
N GLU A 344 -3.02 5.65 -28.21
CA GLU A 344 -1.79 6.10 -28.85
C GLU A 344 -0.60 5.30 -28.33
N THR A 345 0.30 4.90 -29.22
CA THR A 345 1.58 4.31 -28.82
C THR A 345 2.61 5.44 -28.67
N PRO A 346 3.08 5.73 -27.45
CA PRO A 346 4.12 6.73 -27.26
C PRO A 346 5.42 6.31 -27.93
N ARG A 347 6.26 7.29 -28.26
CA ARG A 347 7.62 7.04 -28.76
C ARG A 347 8.57 8.13 -28.27
N PRO A 348 9.79 7.77 -27.84
CA PRO A 348 10.80 8.74 -27.45
C PRO A 348 11.31 9.53 -28.67
N GLY A 349 11.87 10.70 -28.39
CA GLY A 349 12.70 11.46 -29.30
C GLY A 349 14.09 10.83 -29.48
N PRO A 350 15.09 11.59 -29.97
CA PRO A 350 16.42 11.04 -30.27
C PRO A 350 17.18 10.57 -29.03
N ARG A 351 16.78 11.05 -27.84
CA ARG A 351 17.41 10.71 -26.57
C ARG A 351 16.78 9.47 -25.96
N THR A 352 17.60 8.47 -25.68
CA THR A 352 17.18 7.19 -25.06
C THR A 352 17.57 7.07 -23.58
N SER A 353 18.18 8.11 -23.01
CA SER A 353 18.45 8.21 -21.57
C SER A 353 18.28 9.64 -21.08
N LEU A 354 17.71 9.77 -19.88
CA LEU A 354 17.52 11.02 -19.15
C LEU A 354 18.00 10.90 -17.71
N ARG A 355 18.62 11.97 -17.21
CA ARG A 355 18.99 12.13 -15.80
C ARG A 355 18.22 13.28 -15.18
N ILE A 356 17.47 13.01 -14.12
CA ILE A 356 16.71 14.01 -13.37
C ILE A 356 17.30 14.15 -11.96
N ALA A 357 17.66 15.38 -11.61
CA ALA A 357 18.11 15.72 -10.26
C ALA A 357 16.91 16.06 -9.38
N ARG A 358 16.62 15.28 -8.34
CA ARG A 358 15.73 15.73 -7.27
C ARG A 358 16.39 16.91 -6.53
N LEU A 359 15.82 18.10 -6.71
CA LEU A 359 16.39 19.36 -6.27
C LEU A 359 16.26 19.50 -4.75
N LYS A 360 17.38 19.70 -4.07
CA LYS A 360 17.40 19.94 -2.63
C LYS A 360 17.04 21.39 -2.35
N THR A 361 16.14 21.60 -1.41
CA THR A 361 15.70 22.92 -0.91
C THR A 361 15.62 22.92 0.61
N SER A 362 15.29 24.06 1.22
CA SER A 362 15.02 24.13 2.67
C SER A 362 13.71 23.43 3.10
N GLY A 363 12.84 23.10 2.15
CA GLY A 363 11.58 22.38 2.40
C GLY A 363 11.76 20.86 2.42
N ASP A 364 10.63 20.14 2.38
CA ASP A 364 10.55 18.68 2.37
C ASP A 364 10.81 18.08 0.99
N TRP A 365 11.93 18.45 0.35
CA TRP A 365 12.30 18.06 -1.01
C TRP A 365 12.32 16.54 -1.27
N HIS A 366 12.46 15.74 -0.21
CA HIS A 366 12.51 14.28 -0.24
C HIS A 366 11.12 13.62 -0.16
N VAL A 367 10.05 14.42 -0.04
CA VAL A 367 8.67 13.90 0.08
C VAL A 367 8.34 12.93 -1.04
N GLY A 368 7.67 11.84 -0.66
CA GLY A 368 7.23 10.78 -1.56
C GLY A 368 8.32 9.83 -2.08
N ALA A 369 9.61 10.10 -1.80
CA ALA A 369 10.71 9.26 -2.30
C ALA A 369 10.70 7.83 -1.72
N ASN A 370 10.13 7.64 -0.53
CA ASN A 370 9.95 6.33 0.09
C ASN A 370 9.07 5.38 -0.76
N TYR A 371 8.12 5.91 -1.53
CA TYR A 371 7.23 5.13 -2.39
C TYR A 371 7.86 4.66 -3.71
N ARG A 372 9.08 5.13 -4.03
CA ARG A 372 9.86 4.71 -5.21
C ARG A 372 9.12 4.89 -6.55
N CYS A 373 8.26 5.92 -6.66
CA CYS A 373 7.45 6.16 -7.85
C CYS A 373 8.29 6.37 -9.12
N PHE A 374 9.42 7.07 -9.04
CA PHE A 374 10.34 7.22 -10.19
C PHE A 374 11.00 5.91 -10.62
N LYS A 375 11.26 4.99 -9.67
CA LYS A 375 11.76 3.64 -10.00
C LYS A 375 10.69 2.84 -10.75
N GLN A 376 9.42 2.95 -10.35
CA GLN A 376 8.29 2.31 -11.03
C GLN A 376 8.12 2.89 -12.44
N LEU A 377 8.11 4.22 -12.57
CA LEU A 377 8.05 4.92 -13.86
C LEU A 377 9.22 4.53 -14.77
N GLY A 378 10.45 4.54 -14.27
CA GLY A 378 11.64 4.15 -15.04
C GLY A 378 11.60 2.68 -15.49
N GLY A 379 11.06 1.79 -14.65
CA GLY A 379 10.78 0.39 -15.03
C GLY A 379 9.78 0.30 -16.18
N HIS A 380 8.64 0.98 -16.05
CA HIS A 380 7.63 1.05 -17.10
C HIS A 380 8.20 1.59 -18.42
N LEU A 381 8.86 2.75 -18.40
CA LEU A 381 9.43 3.38 -19.59
C LEU A 381 10.51 2.54 -20.27
N ARG A 382 11.32 1.82 -19.50
CA ARG A 382 12.30 0.88 -20.05
C ARG A 382 11.60 -0.28 -20.75
N ASP A 383 10.60 -0.88 -20.10
CA ASP A 383 9.95 -2.09 -20.59
C ASP A 383 9.02 -1.81 -21.79
N THR A 384 8.42 -0.61 -21.86
CA THR A 384 7.49 -0.23 -22.94
C THR A 384 8.13 0.59 -24.06
N LEU A 385 9.12 1.45 -23.75
CA LEU A 385 9.68 2.41 -24.71
C LEU A 385 11.21 2.30 -24.90
N GLY A 386 11.89 1.41 -24.17
CA GLY A 386 13.35 1.30 -24.21
C GLY A 386 14.08 2.54 -23.69
N LEU A 387 13.41 3.36 -22.87
CA LEU A 387 13.93 4.63 -22.35
C LEU A 387 14.49 4.45 -20.94
N ALA A 388 15.75 4.81 -20.73
CA ALA A 388 16.37 4.79 -19.40
C ALA A 388 16.12 6.12 -18.66
N LEU A 389 15.46 6.05 -17.51
CA LEU A 389 15.25 7.19 -16.62
C LEU A 389 16.04 6.99 -15.32
N ASP A 390 17.00 7.86 -15.07
CA ASP A 390 17.79 7.92 -13.84
C ASP A 390 17.36 9.16 -13.03
N VAL A 391 16.82 8.97 -11.84
CA VAL A 391 16.42 10.06 -10.93
C VAL A 391 17.22 9.94 -9.65
N THR A 392 17.84 11.03 -9.20
CA THR A 392 18.57 11.02 -7.92
C THR A 392 17.57 10.88 -6.78
N GLU A 393 17.48 9.68 -6.22
CA GLU A 393 16.57 9.35 -5.12
C GLU A 393 17.38 8.87 -3.91
N PRO A 394 16.95 9.19 -2.67
CA PRO A 394 17.52 8.62 -1.46
C PRO A 394 17.50 7.09 -1.51
N ALA A 395 18.65 6.42 -1.52
CA ALA A 395 18.72 4.98 -1.78
C ALA A 395 18.28 4.10 -0.59
N ARG A 396 18.35 4.61 0.65
CA ARG A 396 17.99 3.90 1.89
C ARG A 396 17.45 4.88 2.92
N ALA A 397 16.76 4.37 3.95
CA ALA A 397 16.44 5.15 5.13
C ALA A 397 17.73 5.54 5.89
N PRO A 398 17.83 6.74 6.51
CA PRO A 398 16.84 7.80 6.44
C PRO A 398 16.72 8.42 5.03
N ILE A 399 15.49 8.70 4.58
CA ILE A 399 15.14 9.36 3.31
C ILE A 399 15.45 10.88 3.37
N THR A 400 16.63 11.25 3.85
CA THR A 400 17.06 12.66 4.04
C THR A 400 18.33 13.01 3.27
N ASP A 401 18.96 12.05 2.62
CA ASP A 401 20.20 12.22 1.85
C ASP A 401 19.99 11.85 0.38
N GLY A 402 20.74 12.45 -0.55
CA GLY A 402 20.71 12.12 -1.98
C GLY A 402 20.00 13.13 -2.89
N GLY A 403 19.58 14.26 -2.36
CA GLY A 403 19.16 15.42 -3.16
C GLY A 403 20.36 16.14 -3.77
N VAL A 404 20.11 16.89 -4.84
CA VAL A 404 21.14 17.64 -5.57
C VAL A 404 20.96 19.13 -5.31
N GLU A 405 22.01 19.79 -4.84
CA GLU A 405 22.01 21.25 -4.64
C GLU A 405 21.96 21.98 -5.99
N PRO A 406 21.34 23.17 -6.09
CA PRO A 406 21.26 23.95 -7.34
C PRO A 406 22.60 24.17 -8.06
N ALA A 407 23.70 24.31 -7.32
CA ALA A 407 25.05 24.47 -7.87
C ALA A 407 25.58 23.23 -8.62
N ASN A 408 24.98 22.06 -8.40
CA ASN A 408 25.44 20.76 -8.89
C ASN A 408 24.53 20.17 -9.97
N LEU A 409 23.66 20.98 -10.61
CA LEU A 409 22.73 20.54 -11.64
C LEU A 409 23.37 20.29 -13.02
N LYS A 410 24.64 20.66 -13.20
CA LYS A 410 25.36 20.43 -14.45
C LYS A 410 25.44 18.94 -14.79
N GLY A 411 25.03 18.57 -16.01
CA GLY A 411 25.00 17.19 -16.47
C GLY A 411 23.69 16.43 -16.17
N PHE A 412 22.70 17.11 -15.59
CA PHE A 412 21.31 16.65 -15.53
C PHE A 412 20.48 17.28 -16.65
N ASP A 413 19.47 16.55 -17.10
CA ASP A 413 18.55 16.97 -18.16
C ASP A 413 17.36 17.75 -17.61
N ALA A 414 16.96 17.40 -16.39
CA ALA A 414 15.93 18.11 -15.65
C ALA A 414 16.26 18.12 -14.16
N ALA A 415 15.62 19.04 -13.44
CA ALA A 415 15.58 19.09 -11.99
C ALA A 415 14.12 18.89 -11.56
N TYR A 416 13.89 18.00 -10.59
CA TYR A 416 12.58 17.73 -10.02
C TYR A 416 12.45 18.44 -8.68
N LEU A 417 11.47 19.36 -8.57
CA LEU A 417 11.23 20.20 -7.40
C LEU A 417 9.83 19.88 -6.85
N THR A 418 9.77 19.50 -5.56
CA THR A 418 8.51 19.08 -4.92
C THR A 418 8.53 19.42 -3.44
N GLY A 419 7.37 19.37 -2.80
CA GLY A 419 7.19 19.60 -1.37
C GLY A 419 5.71 19.67 -1.00
N THR A 420 5.44 19.51 0.30
CA THR A 420 4.11 19.70 0.91
C THR A 420 4.03 20.99 1.73
N GLY A 421 5.18 21.55 2.10
CA GLY A 421 5.30 22.82 2.80
C GLY A 421 5.84 23.95 1.93
N GLY A 422 5.96 25.14 2.53
CA GLY A 422 6.74 26.23 1.95
C GLY A 422 8.23 25.87 1.90
N PHE A 423 8.95 26.45 0.95
CA PHE A 423 10.39 26.29 0.80
C PHE A 423 11.03 27.61 0.40
N SER A 424 12.36 27.66 0.49
CA SER A 424 13.16 28.80 0.06
C SER A 424 14.45 28.32 -0.60
N LEU A 425 14.97 29.16 -1.49
CA LEU A 425 16.31 29.05 -2.05
C LEU A 425 17.08 30.31 -1.69
N GLY A 426 18.30 30.20 -1.19
CA GLY A 426 19.21 31.31 -0.96
C GLY A 426 19.58 32.05 -2.25
N GLU A 427 20.21 33.21 -2.15
CA GLU A 427 20.56 34.01 -3.35
C GLU A 427 21.51 33.27 -4.30
N ALA A 428 22.52 32.59 -3.77
CA ALA A 428 23.46 31.80 -4.56
C ALA A 428 22.77 30.63 -5.27
N GLU A 429 21.85 29.97 -4.58
CA GLU A 429 21.03 28.87 -5.11
C GLU A 429 20.11 29.34 -6.23
N ARG A 430 19.43 30.48 -6.05
CA ARG A 430 18.59 31.09 -7.09
C ARG A 430 19.41 31.47 -8.33
N LYS A 431 20.59 32.06 -8.14
CA LYS A 431 21.51 32.41 -9.24
C LYS A 431 22.00 31.17 -9.98
N ALA A 432 22.37 30.11 -9.26
CA ALA A 432 22.80 28.85 -9.86
C ALA A 432 21.67 28.19 -10.67
N LEU A 433 20.47 28.12 -10.12
CA LEU A 433 19.30 27.58 -10.81
C LEU A 433 18.95 28.41 -12.05
N ALA A 434 18.94 29.75 -11.95
CA ALA A 434 18.68 30.63 -13.07
C ALA A 434 19.71 30.45 -14.20
N SER A 435 21.01 30.36 -13.86
CA SER A 435 22.08 30.09 -14.83
C SER A 435 21.88 28.74 -15.52
N TRP A 436 21.58 27.69 -14.76
CA TRP A 436 21.38 26.36 -15.32
C TRP A 436 20.15 26.28 -16.24
N LEU A 437 19.06 26.96 -15.89
CA LEU A 437 17.88 27.09 -16.76
C LEU A 437 18.20 27.88 -18.02
N ALA A 438 19.00 28.95 -17.92
CA ALA A 438 19.49 29.70 -19.07
C ALA A 438 20.29 28.80 -20.04
N ASP A 439 21.13 27.91 -19.51
CA ASP A 439 21.97 26.97 -20.26
C ASP A 439 21.21 25.77 -20.87
N GLY A 440 19.88 25.74 -20.73
CA GLY A 440 19.01 24.73 -21.37
C GLY A 440 18.49 23.66 -20.43
N GLY A 441 18.76 23.76 -19.13
CA GLY A 441 18.14 22.93 -18.10
C GLY A 441 16.60 23.02 -18.12
N PHE A 442 15.96 22.05 -17.47
CA PHE A 442 14.50 21.99 -17.36
C PHE A 442 14.02 21.74 -15.94
N LEU A 443 13.14 22.60 -15.41
CA LEU A 443 12.54 22.40 -14.10
C LEU A 443 11.21 21.66 -14.22
N TRP A 444 11.08 20.46 -13.63
CA TRP A 444 9.80 19.82 -13.36
C TRP A 444 9.44 20.08 -11.90
N ALA A 445 8.46 20.95 -11.66
CA ALA A 445 7.91 21.21 -10.34
C ALA A 445 6.55 20.53 -10.15
N GLU A 446 6.25 20.06 -8.95
CA GLU A 446 4.89 19.67 -8.55
C GLU A 446 4.59 20.02 -7.09
N ALA A 447 3.34 20.32 -6.79
CA ALA A 447 2.86 20.39 -5.42
C ALA A 447 2.49 18.97 -4.95
N ALA A 448 3.31 18.38 -4.06
CA ALA A 448 3.06 17.04 -3.54
C ALA A 448 1.73 17.02 -2.78
N GLY A 449 0.88 16.05 -3.10
CA GLY A 449 -0.50 15.98 -2.63
C GLY A 449 -1.42 17.16 -3.00
N GLY A 450 -0.97 18.06 -3.89
CA GLY A 450 -1.62 19.33 -4.23
C GLY A 450 -1.57 20.37 -3.11
N ALA A 451 -0.46 20.42 -2.38
CA ALA A 451 -0.27 21.32 -1.25
C ALA A 451 -0.23 22.82 -1.64
N GLU A 452 -1.12 23.60 -1.04
CA GLU A 452 -1.23 25.05 -1.28
C GLU A 452 -0.01 25.84 -0.81
N ALA A 453 0.64 25.42 0.29
CA ALA A 453 1.83 26.09 0.82
C ALA A 453 3.02 26.00 -0.15
N PHE A 454 3.15 24.87 -0.85
CA PHE A 454 4.17 24.71 -1.89
C PHE A 454 3.84 25.51 -3.15
N ASP A 455 2.56 25.51 -3.60
CA ASP A 455 2.10 26.33 -4.73
C ASP A 455 2.44 27.81 -4.51
N GLN A 456 2.12 28.33 -3.33
CA GLN A 456 2.42 29.70 -2.94
C GLN A 456 3.94 29.98 -2.97
N ALA A 457 4.75 29.12 -2.36
CA ALA A 457 6.21 29.28 -2.34
C ALA A 457 6.85 29.21 -3.74
N LEU A 458 6.33 28.36 -4.64
CA LEU A 458 6.80 28.30 -6.01
C LEU A 458 6.46 29.57 -6.80
N ARG A 459 5.27 30.15 -6.58
CA ARG A 459 4.87 31.42 -7.19
C ARG A 459 5.73 32.58 -6.72
N GLU A 460 6.05 32.63 -5.43
CA GLU A 460 6.98 33.62 -4.86
C GLU A 460 8.39 33.47 -5.43
N LEU A 461 8.87 32.23 -5.59
CA LEU A 461 10.15 31.97 -6.27
C LEU A 461 10.11 32.44 -7.73
N ALA A 462 9.03 32.15 -8.46
CA ALA A 462 8.85 32.57 -9.83
C ALA A 462 8.89 34.10 -9.96
N GLU A 463 8.17 34.82 -9.10
CA GLU A 463 8.19 36.29 -9.06
C GLU A 463 9.61 36.82 -8.79
N ALA A 464 10.28 36.31 -7.75
CA ALA A 464 11.63 36.72 -7.39
C ALA A 464 12.68 36.42 -8.48
N ALA A 465 12.44 35.39 -9.29
CA ALA A 465 13.32 35.00 -10.38
C ALA A 465 12.92 35.59 -11.75
N GLY A 466 11.84 36.38 -11.81
CA GLY A 466 11.31 36.94 -13.05
C GLY A 466 10.73 35.90 -14.02
N TRP A 467 10.31 34.74 -13.52
CA TRP A 467 9.67 33.69 -14.31
C TRP A 467 8.19 34.00 -14.51
N ARG A 468 7.65 33.64 -15.67
CA ARG A 468 6.20 33.65 -15.91
C ARG A 468 5.66 32.23 -15.81
N LEU A 469 4.62 32.07 -14.99
CA LEU A 469 3.87 30.83 -14.87
C LEU A 469 2.56 30.97 -15.67
N GLU A 470 2.42 30.20 -16.75
CA GLU A 470 1.26 30.28 -17.64
C GLU A 470 0.63 28.90 -17.81
N LEU A 471 -0.70 28.79 -17.66
CA LEU A 471 -1.41 27.54 -17.91
C LEU A 471 -1.20 27.11 -19.36
N LEU A 472 -0.79 25.86 -19.58
CA LEU A 472 -0.56 25.36 -20.93
C LEU A 472 -1.90 25.27 -21.69
N PRO A 473 -1.99 25.84 -22.91
CA PRO A 473 -3.19 25.72 -23.71
C PRO A 473 -3.39 24.28 -24.19
N LYS A 474 -4.64 23.90 -24.47
CA LYS A 474 -4.98 22.51 -24.87
C LYS A 474 -4.28 22.04 -26.13
N ASP A 475 -3.89 22.95 -27.02
CA ASP A 475 -3.15 22.64 -28.26
C ASP A 475 -1.63 22.51 -28.04
N HIS A 476 -1.13 22.78 -26.84
CA HIS A 476 0.29 22.64 -26.52
C HIS A 476 0.76 21.18 -26.73
N PRO A 477 1.99 20.94 -27.26
CA PRO A 477 2.49 19.58 -27.49
C PRO A 477 2.49 18.65 -26.28
N LEU A 478 2.75 19.17 -25.06
CA LEU A 478 2.63 18.40 -23.81
C LEU A 478 1.20 17.97 -23.50
N MET A 479 0.21 18.76 -23.91
CA MET A 479 -1.22 18.49 -23.68
C MET A 479 -1.75 17.52 -24.74
N THR A 480 -1.42 17.72 -26.01
CA THR A 480 -1.93 16.89 -27.12
C THR A 480 -1.15 15.60 -27.36
N GLY A 481 0.05 15.47 -26.77
CA GLY A 481 0.98 14.39 -27.09
C GLY A 481 1.66 14.50 -28.46
N LYS A 482 1.34 15.53 -29.27
CA LYS A 482 1.87 15.71 -30.63
C LYS A 482 3.17 16.52 -30.59
N MET A 483 4.28 15.85 -30.32
CA MET A 483 5.59 16.48 -30.04
C MET A 483 6.75 15.91 -30.91
N PRO A 484 6.73 16.07 -32.25
CA PRO A 484 7.73 15.47 -33.13
C PRO A 484 9.17 15.91 -32.74
N PRO A 485 10.15 14.99 -32.79
CA PRO A 485 10.06 13.62 -33.30
C PRO A 485 9.40 12.60 -32.34
N ALA A 486 9.20 12.95 -31.06
CA ALA A 486 8.50 12.13 -30.09
C ALA A 486 6.97 12.12 -30.32
N ALA A 487 6.27 11.24 -29.61
CA ALA A 487 4.82 11.33 -29.42
C ALA A 487 4.44 10.73 -28.07
N ALA A 488 3.40 11.28 -27.47
CA ALA A 488 2.94 10.91 -26.14
C ALA A 488 1.41 10.82 -26.11
N TYR A 489 0.82 10.82 -24.93
CA TYR A 489 -0.61 10.64 -24.71
C TYR A 489 -1.41 11.94 -24.85
N ASP A 490 -2.69 11.86 -25.21
CA ASP A 490 -3.60 13.02 -25.24
C ASP A 490 -4.19 13.30 -23.84
N LEU A 491 -3.76 14.41 -23.23
CA LEU A 491 -4.17 14.87 -21.90
C LEU A 491 -5.26 15.96 -21.95
N THR A 492 -5.87 16.20 -23.12
CA THR A 492 -6.83 17.31 -23.34
C THR A 492 -8.27 17.01 -22.93
N SER A 493 -8.57 15.73 -22.63
CA SER A 493 -9.87 15.23 -22.17
C SER A 493 -9.75 13.85 -21.53
N GLY A 494 -10.80 13.40 -20.84
CA GLY A 494 -10.90 12.08 -20.22
C GLY A 494 -9.95 11.80 -19.05
N VAL A 495 -9.19 12.79 -18.58
CA VAL A 495 -8.27 12.68 -17.44
C VAL A 495 -9.07 12.47 -16.17
N THR A 496 -8.76 11.42 -15.43
CA THR A 496 -9.40 11.08 -14.17
C THR A 496 -8.53 11.48 -12.98
N PHE A 497 -9.19 11.82 -11.89
CA PHE A 497 -8.56 12.39 -10.70
C PHE A 497 -8.94 11.61 -9.45
N ARG A 498 -8.07 11.69 -8.45
CA ARG A 498 -8.28 11.15 -7.10
C ARG A 498 -9.56 11.73 -6.49
N ARG A 499 -10.11 11.01 -5.52
CA ARG A 499 -11.43 11.27 -4.91
C ARG A 499 -11.65 12.76 -4.57
N ALA A 500 -10.66 13.42 -3.96
CA ALA A 500 -10.74 14.82 -3.55
C ALA A 500 -11.09 15.80 -4.68
N LEU A 501 -10.73 15.45 -5.92
CA LEU A 501 -10.92 16.31 -7.09
C LEU A 501 -12.07 15.87 -8.01
N ARG A 502 -12.59 14.65 -7.87
CA ARG A 502 -13.58 14.07 -8.81
C ARG A 502 -14.79 14.97 -9.04
N ILE A 503 -15.36 15.54 -7.98
CA ILE A 503 -16.54 16.43 -8.09
C ILE A 503 -16.15 17.77 -8.73
N GLY A 504 -15.06 18.38 -8.28
CA GLY A 504 -14.60 19.69 -8.78
C GLY A 504 -14.11 19.66 -10.23
N ARG A 505 -13.61 18.51 -10.70
CA ARG A 505 -13.08 18.30 -12.05
C ARG A 505 -14.05 17.63 -13.02
N ALA A 506 -15.28 17.33 -12.61
CA ALA A 506 -16.25 16.62 -13.46
C ALA A 506 -16.53 17.30 -14.82
N LYS A 507 -16.32 18.62 -14.92
CA LYS A 507 -16.46 19.41 -16.16
C LYS A 507 -15.13 19.85 -16.78
N ASN A 508 -14.00 19.53 -16.12
CA ASN A 508 -12.64 19.92 -16.49
C ASN A 508 -11.75 18.67 -16.42
N ASP A 509 -11.98 17.75 -17.36
CA ASP A 509 -11.37 16.42 -17.47
C ASP A 509 -10.05 16.42 -18.26
N HIS A 510 -9.24 17.47 -18.11
CA HIS A 510 -7.94 17.61 -18.78
C HIS A 510 -6.85 17.86 -17.75
N ALA A 511 -5.61 17.54 -18.09
CA ALA A 511 -4.49 17.76 -17.18
C ALA A 511 -4.31 19.26 -16.88
N GLU A 512 -3.88 19.58 -15.66
CA GLU A 512 -3.53 20.94 -15.27
C GLU A 512 -2.02 21.06 -15.16
N LEU A 513 -1.43 21.71 -16.16
CA LEU A 513 0.00 21.88 -16.31
C LEU A 513 0.30 23.34 -16.65
N TRP A 514 1.23 23.94 -15.93
CA TRP A 514 1.66 25.32 -16.08
C TRP A 514 3.08 25.35 -16.64
N GLY A 515 3.31 26.06 -17.74
CA GLY A 515 4.66 26.29 -18.24
C GLY A 515 5.40 27.35 -17.42
N ILE A 516 6.69 27.14 -17.22
CA ILE A 516 7.61 28.08 -16.59
C ILE A 516 8.43 28.74 -17.70
N PHE A 517 8.27 30.04 -17.89
CA PHE A 517 8.89 30.80 -18.97
C PHE A 517 9.88 31.84 -18.43
N ILE A 518 11.00 31.98 -19.13
CA ILE A 518 11.94 33.09 -18.93
C ILE A 518 12.06 33.92 -20.21
N ASP A 519 12.38 35.19 -20.05
CA ASP A 519 12.76 36.03 -21.17
C ASP A 519 14.15 35.59 -21.68
N ALA A 520 14.24 35.29 -22.98
CA ALA A 520 15.47 34.91 -23.66
C ALA A 520 15.58 35.65 -24.99
N ASN A 521 16.78 35.75 -25.56
CA ASN A 521 16.94 36.22 -26.93
C ASN A 521 17.04 35.02 -27.87
N ASP A 522 16.40 35.10 -29.04
CA ASP A 522 16.65 34.14 -30.11
C ASP A 522 18.07 34.33 -30.71
N GLU A 523 18.47 33.44 -31.61
CA GLU A 523 19.77 33.50 -32.30
C GLU A 523 20.01 34.82 -33.06
N LYS A 524 18.95 35.61 -33.29
CA LYS A 524 18.97 36.90 -33.99
C LYS A 524 18.87 38.10 -33.02
N GLY A 525 18.90 37.87 -31.71
CA GLY A 525 18.82 38.92 -30.69
C GLY A 525 17.41 39.42 -30.40
N THR A 526 16.37 38.76 -30.90
CA THR A 526 14.96 39.13 -30.66
C THR A 526 14.49 38.53 -29.35
N ALA A 527 13.91 39.35 -28.47
CA ALA A 527 13.32 38.87 -27.23
C ALA A 527 12.18 37.87 -27.51
N ARG A 528 12.28 36.68 -26.93
CA ARG A 528 11.29 35.61 -27.00
C ARG A 528 11.18 34.93 -25.64
N GLN A 529 9.97 34.59 -25.22
CA GLN A 529 9.76 33.73 -24.06
C GLN A 529 10.17 32.29 -24.39
N ARG A 530 11.02 31.71 -23.55
CA ARG A 530 11.43 30.30 -23.66
C ARG A 530 10.91 29.52 -22.46
N MET A 531 10.25 28.40 -22.73
CA MET A 531 9.80 27.47 -21.69
C MET A 531 11.00 26.70 -21.12
N VAL A 532 11.30 26.94 -19.85
CA VAL A 532 12.40 26.30 -19.10
C VAL A 532 11.90 25.34 -18.03
N GLY A 533 10.59 25.18 -17.88
CA GLY A 533 10.06 24.20 -16.94
C GLY A 533 8.57 23.97 -17.09
N LEU A 534 8.08 23.06 -16.28
CA LEU A 534 6.69 22.69 -16.12
C LEU A 534 6.38 22.61 -14.63
N TYR A 535 5.22 23.10 -14.24
CA TYR A 535 4.67 22.99 -12.91
C TYR A 535 3.31 22.29 -12.96
N SER A 536 3.09 21.30 -12.10
CA SER A 536 1.73 20.81 -11.83
C SER A 536 1.30 21.17 -10.40
N PRO A 537 0.18 21.89 -10.22
CA PRO A 537 -0.40 22.11 -8.89
C PRO A 537 -1.11 20.87 -8.35
N LEU A 538 -1.18 19.79 -9.14
CA LEU A 538 -1.72 18.51 -8.76
C LEU A 538 -0.59 17.50 -8.63
N ASP A 539 -0.74 16.58 -7.69
CA ASP A 539 0.23 15.53 -7.46
C ASP A 539 0.32 14.57 -8.67
N VAL A 540 1.53 14.39 -9.20
CA VAL A 540 1.85 13.40 -10.25
C VAL A 540 2.67 12.27 -9.65
N ALA A 541 3.73 12.55 -8.90
CA ALA A 541 4.70 11.54 -8.50
C ALA A 541 4.13 10.51 -7.52
N PHE A 542 3.51 10.92 -6.41
CA PHE A 542 2.88 9.95 -5.50
C PHE A 542 1.69 9.24 -6.17
N SER A 543 0.98 9.97 -7.04
CA SER A 543 -0.17 9.48 -7.79
C SER A 543 0.16 8.36 -8.77
N LEU A 544 1.42 8.18 -9.19
CA LEU A 544 1.90 7.00 -9.92
C LEU A 544 1.68 5.69 -9.13
N SER A 545 1.68 5.78 -7.80
CA SER A 545 1.49 4.62 -6.94
C SER A 545 0.00 4.23 -6.81
N PRO A 546 -0.31 2.95 -6.56
CA PRO A 546 -1.69 2.53 -6.28
C PRO A 546 -2.15 2.91 -4.87
N TYR A 547 -1.31 3.57 -4.08
CA TYR A 547 -1.56 3.86 -2.68
C TYR A 547 -2.55 5.02 -2.54
N GLN A 548 -3.23 5.03 -1.39
CA GLN A 548 -4.24 6.04 -1.07
C GLN A 548 -3.70 6.98 -0.01
N ALA A 549 -3.98 8.27 -0.17
CA ALA A 549 -3.69 9.31 0.80
C ALA A 549 -4.97 10.15 0.96
N HIS A 550 -5.34 10.42 2.22
CA HIS A 550 -6.59 11.10 2.52
C HIS A 550 -6.62 12.49 1.90
N ASP A 551 -7.69 12.78 1.14
CA ASP A 551 -7.90 14.04 0.45
C ASP A 551 -6.76 14.47 -0.50
N LEU A 552 -5.99 13.49 -1.02
CA LEU A 552 -4.94 13.72 -2.01
C LEU A 552 -5.50 14.41 -3.27
N ARG A 553 -4.93 15.56 -3.62
CA ARG A 553 -5.28 16.29 -4.85
C ARG A 553 -4.30 15.94 -5.97
N GLY A 554 -4.60 14.85 -6.67
CA GLY A 554 -3.76 14.33 -7.74
C GLY A 554 -4.55 13.59 -8.83
N TYR A 555 -3.81 13.04 -9.78
CA TYR A 555 -4.34 12.22 -10.88
C TYR A 555 -4.61 10.77 -10.40
N GLU A 556 -5.52 10.05 -11.05
CA GLU A 556 -5.57 8.59 -10.88
C GLU A 556 -4.29 7.93 -11.44
N PRO A 557 -3.88 6.73 -10.98
CA PRO A 557 -2.58 6.14 -11.34
C PRO A 557 -2.26 6.08 -12.84
N ALA A 558 -3.21 5.67 -13.67
CA ALA A 558 -3.01 5.58 -15.12
C ALA A 558 -2.79 6.97 -15.75
N ASP A 559 -3.54 7.98 -15.29
CA ASP A 559 -3.40 9.35 -15.77
C ASP A 559 -2.13 10.03 -15.24
N ALA A 560 -1.73 9.75 -14.00
CA ALA A 560 -0.44 10.19 -13.46
C ALA A 560 0.72 9.62 -14.28
N ALA A 561 0.65 8.33 -14.65
CA ALA A 561 1.63 7.67 -15.51
C ALA A 561 1.68 8.32 -16.90
N ALA A 562 0.53 8.66 -17.47
CA ALA A 562 0.46 9.35 -18.75
C ALA A 562 1.05 10.78 -18.68
N VAL A 563 0.70 11.56 -17.65
CA VAL A 563 1.27 12.90 -17.41
C VAL A 563 2.79 12.81 -17.26
N ALA A 564 3.30 11.95 -16.38
CA ALA A 564 4.73 11.78 -16.17
C ALA A 564 5.47 11.31 -17.45
N THR A 565 4.85 10.40 -18.21
CA THR A 565 5.38 9.94 -19.51
C THR A 565 5.44 11.09 -20.52
N ASN A 566 4.41 11.92 -20.63
CA ASN A 566 4.42 13.10 -21.51
C ASN A 566 5.56 14.06 -21.17
N ILE A 567 5.80 14.32 -19.88
CA ILE A 567 6.90 15.18 -19.41
C ILE A 567 8.25 14.60 -19.84
N VAL A 568 8.44 13.30 -19.60
CA VAL A 568 9.66 12.58 -19.96
C VAL A 568 9.89 12.58 -21.47
N LEU A 569 8.88 12.27 -22.28
CA LEU A 569 9.01 12.23 -23.74
C LEU A 569 9.23 13.63 -24.32
N TYR A 570 8.64 14.67 -23.73
CA TYR A 570 8.95 16.05 -24.08
C TYR A 570 10.43 16.39 -23.85
N LEU A 571 11.04 15.93 -22.75
CA LEU A 571 12.48 16.07 -22.51
C LEU A 571 13.32 15.34 -23.56
N THR A 572 12.89 14.16 -24.02
CA THR A 572 13.62 13.43 -25.07
C THR A 572 13.59 14.11 -26.43
N ALA A 573 12.57 14.94 -26.70
CA ALA A 573 12.42 15.69 -27.95
C ALA A 573 13.16 17.03 -27.95
N ARG A 574 13.54 17.56 -26.78
CA ARG A 574 14.32 18.80 -26.65
C ARG A 574 15.78 18.60 -27.03
N GLY A 575 16.42 19.68 -27.48
CA GLY A 575 17.88 19.72 -27.63
C GLY A 575 18.59 19.46 -26.30
N ALA A 576 19.71 18.72 -26.32
CA ALA A 576 20.47 18.41 -25.10
C ALA A 576 21.06 19.70 -24.48
N PRO A 577 21.12 19.81 -23.14
CA PRO A 577 21.84 20.90 -22.49
C PRO A 577 23.34 20.85 -22.84
N ALA A 578 24.02 22.00 -22.81
CA ALA A 578 25.45 22.08 -23.13
C ALA A 578 26.27 21.14 -22.23
N GLN A 579 26.89 20.11 -22.81
CA GLN A 579 27.67 19.14 -22.05
C GLN A 579 28.96 19.76 -21.53
N GLY A 580 29.15 19.75 -20.21
CA GLY A 580 30.48 19.81 -19.62
C GLY A 580 31.00 18.40 -19.33
N VAL A 581 32.32 18.26 -19.34
CA VAL A 581 33.07 17.02 -19.15
C VAL A 581 32.49 16.17 -18.02
N ARG A 582 32.23 14.89 -18.34
CA ARG A 582 31.74 13.85 -17.42
C ARG A 582 32.66 13.77 -16.18
N PRO A 583 32.15 13.90 -14.96
CA PRO A 583 32.83 13.35 -13.79
C PRO A 583 32.66 11.82 -13.84
N GLU A 584 33.76 11.09 -13.80
CA GLU A 584 33.72 9.64 -13.61
C GLU A 584 33.03 9.32 -12.27
N HIS A 585 32.09 8.37 -12.29
CA HIS A 585 31.56 7.83 -11.04
C HIS A 585 32.70 7.12 -10.29
N PRO A 586 32.83 7.29 -8.96
CA PRO A 586 33.64 6.36 -8.18
C PRO A 586 33.01 4.98 -8.29
N THR A 587 33.72 4.06 -8.92
CA THR A 587 33.44 2.62 -8.83
C THR A 587 33.28 2.25 -7.36
N ARG A 588 32.11 1.70 -6.98
CA ARG A 588 31.92 1.13 -5.65
C ARG A 588 32.96 0.02 -5.45
N PRO A 589 33.71 0.00 -4.35
CA PRO A 589 34.46 -1.20 -3.97
C PRO A 589 33.46 -2.20 -3.38
N GLY A 590 33.30 -3.38 -4.00
CA GLY A 590 32.67 -4.53 -3.34
C GLY A 590 31.55 -5.28 -4.06
N GLU A 591 31.40 -5.19 -5.39
CA GLU A 591 30.58 -6.16 -6.14
C GLU A 591 31.52 -7.12 -6.90
N GLU A 592 31.99 -8.16 -6.21
CA GLU A 592 32.46 -9.37 -6.90
C GLU A 592 31.23 -10.08 -7.49
N GLU A 593 31.15 -10.12 -8.81
CA GLU A 593 30.24 -11.01 -9.53
C GLU A 593 30.43 -12.47 -9.04
N PRO A 594 29.35 -13.21 -8.71
CA PRO A 594 29.48 -14.63 -8.44
C PRO A 594 29.86 -15.33 -9.74
N ARG A 595 31.14 -15.68 -9.87
CA ARG A 595 31.65 -16.59 -10.91
C ARG A 595 30.88 -17.91 -10.79
N ILE A 596 29.99 -18.15 -11.73
CA ILE A 596 29.38 -19.46 -11.95
C ILE A 596 30.52 -20.42 -12.32
N SER A 597 30.95 -21.22 -11.36
CA SER A 597 31.87 -22.32 -11.59
C SER A 597 31.12 -23.43 -12.33
N LYS A 598 31.50 -23.66 -13.59
CA LYS A 598 31.10 -24.87 -14.32
C LYS A 598 31.73 -26.08 -13.61
N PRO A 599 30.97 -27.14 -13.29
CA PRO A 599 31.57 -28.36 -12.76
C PRO A 599 32.44 -29.01 -13.84
N GLY A 600 33.72 -29.17 -13.53
CA GLY A 600 34.69 -29.85 -14.39
C GLY A 600 34.33 -31.32 -14.55
N LEU A 601 34.11 -31.72 -15.81
CA LEU A 601 33.97 -33.11 -16.23
C LEU A 601 35.36 -33.77 -16.14
N ASN A 602 35.64 -34.46 -15.03
CA ASN A 602 36.81 -35.33 -14.91
C ASN A 602 36.51 -36.66 -15.60
N LEU A 603 37.05 -36.84 -16.81
CA LEU A 603 37.12 -38.15 -17.49
C LEU A 603 38.39 -38.89 -17.03
N PRO A 604 38.30 -40.08 -16.42
CA PRO A 604 39.47 -40.91 -16.23
C PRO A 604 39.78 -41.71 -17.50
N LYS A 605 41.08 -41.80 -17.82
CA LYS A 605 41.61 -42.62 -18.90
C LYS A 605 41.45 -44.12 -18.59
N LYS A 606 41.14 -44.85 -19.66
CA LYS A 606 41.10 -46.31 -19.85
C LYS A 606 42.02 -47.13 -18.94
N SER A 607 41.46 -48.18 -18.35
CA SER A 607 42.15 -49.46 -18.16
C SER A 607 41.24 -50.60 -18.66
N THR A 608 41.88 -51.65 -19.14
CA THR A 608 41.39 -52.75 -19.95
C THR A 608 40.82 -53.91 -19.13
N GLY A 609 39.77 -54.56 -19.63
CA GLY A 609 39.57 -56.02 -19.47
C GLY A 609 38.25 -56.46 -18.82
N GLY A 610 37.51 -57.33 -19.52
CA GLY A 610 36.78 -58.46 -18.93
C GLY A 610 35.26 -58.38 -18.84
N ASP A 611 34.59 -58.85 -19.91
CA ASP A 611 33.40 -59.75 -19.96
C ASP A 611 32.06 -59.45 -19.23
N PRO A 612 30.92 -60.02 -19.72
CA PRO A 612 29.62 -59.34 -19.69
C PRO A 612 28.55 -59.95 -18.75
N VAL A 613 27.36 -59.31 -18.80
CA VAL A 613 25.98 -59.75 -18.43
C VAL A 613 25.50 -59.51 -16.97
N PRO A 614 24.17 -59.51 -16.68
CA PRO A 614 23.18 -58.41 -16.80
C PRO A 614 22.60 -57.98 -15.43
N TRP A 615 21.88 -56.85 -15.39
CA TRP A 615 20.48 -56.65 -14.91
C TRP A 615 20.14 -55.17 -14.94
#